data_AF-A0A8H5DE63-F1
#
_entry.id   AF-A0A8H5DE63-F1
#
_cell.length_a   1.000
_cell.length_b   1.000
_cell.length_c   1.000
_cell.angle_alpha   90.00
_cell.angle_beta   90.00
_cell.angle_gamma   90.00
#
_symmetry.space_group_name_H-M   'P 1'
#
loop_
_entity.id
_entity.type
_entity.pdbx_description
1 polymer ?
#
loop_
_entity_poly.entity_id
_entity_poly.type
_entity_poly.pdbx_seq_one_letter_code
_entity_poly.pdbx_strand_id
1 'polypeptide(L)'
;MPPIRTLKQTTLWGVGAPLDNRPRRTPLKSLPEGLKDAHFQSSRRDWDGKYEEVIGTSTRSIIFGSEFVLTDNHINDILALGNPICAKIVQFIFQYQDVSYTAHNSAMSLTNEAVVRLGQSCPNLKKVQLQATSRVTDVGLLGFLENCPKLVSVELTGTVGSTWTGLSGEALDQLREHPEWVPKLKNLILGENDRNTPFMKAMRSLTKDRLGLTVTLLERSQVKKWGDWELEKMTKTYKKGRLQAR
;
A
#
# COMPACT_ATOMS: atom_id res chain seq x y z
N MET A 1 99.76 -19.21 8.66
CA MET A 1 99.45 -20.35 7.78
C MET A 1 98.80 -21.44 8.63
N PRO A 2 97.87 -22.28 8.16
CA PRO A 2 96.84 -22.18 7.11
C PRO A 2 95.44 -22.56 7.74
N PRO A 3 94.47 -23.22 7.07
CA PRO A 3 93.64 -22.75 5.95
C PRO A 3 92.11 -22.83 6.17
N ILE A 4 91.43 -22.11 5.29
CA ILE A 4 90.13 -22.33 4.62
C ILE A 4 89.51 -23.75 4.75
N ARG A 5 88.20 -23.80 5.06
CA ARG A 5 87.27 -24.70 4.35
C ARG A 5 85.85 -24.12 4.29
N THR A 6 85.44 -23.84 3.06
CA THR A 6 84.13 -23.37 2.58
C THR A 6 83.06 -24.46 2.57
N LEU A 7 81.81 -23.98 2.34
CA LEU A 7 80.59 -24.61 1.77
C LEU A 7 79.50 -24.84 2.83
N LYS A 8 78.21 -24.51 2.63
CA LYS A 8 77.41 -24.01 1.49
C LYS A 8 76.01 -23.69 2.03
N GLN A 9 75.31 -22.72 1.42
CA GLN A 9 73.83 -22.65 1.24
C GLN A 9 72.97 -22.55 2.53
N THR A 10 71.91 -21.73 2.66
CA THR A 10 70.91 -21.24 1.71
C THR A 10 70.19 -20.04 2.32
N THR A 11 69.84 -19.07 1.48
CA THR A 11 68.91 -17.95 1.74
C THR A 11 67.51 -18.42 2.12
N LEU A 12 66.82 -17.68 3.00
CA LEU A 12 65.40 -17.33 2.83
C LEU A 12 65.02 -16.11 3.68
N TRP A 13 64.64 -15.05 2.97
CA TRP A 13 63.97 -13.85 3.50
C TRP A 13 62.48 -14.13 3.72
N GLY A 14 61.89 -13.40 4.67
CA GLY A 14 60.46 -13.05 4.64
C GLY A 14 59.59 -13.75 5.68
N VAL A 15 59.44 -13.15 6.86
CA VAL A 15 58.33 -13.47 7.76
C VAL A 15 57.11 -12.66 7.30
N GLY A 16 56.16 -13.35 6.67
CA GLY A 16 54.88 -12.79 6.25
C GLY A 16 53.94 -12.55 7.45
N ALA A 17 53.15 -11.48 7.36
CA ALA A 17 52.07 -11.16 8.29
C ALA A 17 50.94 -12.22 8.24
N PRO A 18 50.10 -12.34 9.29
CA PRO A 18 49.06 -13.37 9.34
C PRO A 18 47.97 -13.10 8.30
N LEU A 19 47.57 -14.15 7.58
CA LEU A 19 46.43 -14.13 6.66
C LEU A 19 45.15 -13.88 7.45
N ASP A 20 44.53 -12.73 7.20
CA ASP A 20 43.21 -12.32 7.70
C ASP A 20 42.13 -13.27 7.15
N ASN A 21 41.77 -14.28 7.93
CA ASN A 21 40.83 -15.34 7.55
C ASN A 21 39.37 -14.89 7.79
N ARG A 22 39.02 -13.67 7.35
CA ARG A 22 37.64 -13.20 7.35
C ARG A 22 36.88 -13.89 6.21
N PRO A 23 35.74 -14.56 6.48
CA PRO A 23 34.93 -15.13 5.41
C PRO A 23 34.53 -14.01 4.46
N ARG A 24 34.90 -14.15 3.18
CA ARG A 24 34.47 -13.23 2.12
C ARG A 24 32.95 -13.20 2.17
N ARG A 25 32.39 -12.03 2.52
CA ARG A 25 30.95 -11.79 2.42
C ARG A 25 30.56 -12.06 0.98
N THR A 26 29.87 -13.17 0.75
CA THR A 26 29.17 -13.43 -0.51
C THR A 26 28.31 -12.20 -0.79
N PRO A 27 28.41 -11.57 -1.97
CA PRO A 27 27.51 -10.50 -2.32
C PRO A 27 26.08 -11.02 -2.14
N LEU A 28 25.28 -10.36 -1.30
CA LEU A 28 23.84 -10.58 -1.25
C LEU A 28 23.36 -10.57 -2.70
N LYS A 29 22.69 -11.65 -3.14
CA LYS A 29 22.03 -11.66 -4.46
C LYS A 29 21.27 -10.35 -4.59
N SER A 30 21.61 -9.55 -5.58
CA SER A 30 20.96 -8.27 -5.83
C SER A 30 19.47 -8.55 -6.00
N LEU A 31 18.64 -7.91 -5.16
CA LEU A 31 17.19 -7.98 -5.29
C LEU A 31 16.79 -7.60 -6.72
N PRO A 32 15.76 -8.24 -7.31
CA PRO A 32 15.32 -7.90 -8.66
C PRO A 32 14.97 -6.41 -8.75
N GLU A 33 15.21 -5.79 -9.91
CA GLU A 33 14.81 -4.41 -10.13
C GLU A 33 13.28 -4.31 -10.17
N GLY A 34 12.60 -5.23 -10.86
CA GLY A 34 11.15 -5.19 -11.04
C GLY A 34 10.66 -4.00 -11.86
N LEU A 35 9.36 -3.96 -12.13
CA LEU A 35 8.71 -2.88 -12.89
C LEU A 35 8.45 -1.68 -12.00
N LYS A 36 8.57 -0.47 -12.55
CA LYS A 36 8.22 0.77 -11.83
C LYS A 36 6.75 0.79 -11.40
N ASP A 37 5.86 0.39 -12.31
CA ASP A 37 4.44 0.21 -12.08
C ASP A 37 4.13 -1.27 -12.32
N ALA A 38 3.91 -2.01 -11.23
CA ALA A 38 3.59 -3.43 -11.25
C ALA A 38 2.08 -3.62 -11.37
N HIS A 39 1.63 -4.13 -12.52
CA HIS A 39 0.22 -4.35 -12.82
C HIS A 39 -0.12 -5.84 -12.77
N PHE A 40 -1.19 -6.18 -12.04
CA PHE A 40 -1.69 -7.55 -11.89
C PHE A 40 -3.18 -7.58 -12.24
N GLN A 41 -3.55 -8.22 -13.35
CA GLN A 41 -4.94 -8.29 -13.79
C GLN A 41 -5.72 -9.37 -13.02
N SER A 42 -5.10 -10.51 -12.77
CA SER A 42 -5.73 -11.68 -12.17
C SER A 42 -4.83 -12.32 -11.11
N SER A 43 -5.37 -12.63 -9.93
CA SER A 43 -4.59 -13.30 -8.87
C SER A 43 -4.04 -14.64 -9.34
N ARG A 44 -4.86 -15.45 -10.02
CA ARG A 44 -4.44 -16.78 -10.51
C ARG A 44 -3.40 -16.73 -11.63
N ARG A 45 -3.50 -15.74 -12.53
CA ARG A 45 -2.64 -15.70 -13.73
C ARG A 45 -1.34 -14.94 -13.49
N ASP A 46 -1.41 -13.87 -12.71
CA ASP A 46 -0.33 -12.89 -12.63
C ASP A 46 0.35 -12.87 -11.25
N TRP A 47 -0.29 -13.40 -10.21
CA TRP A 47 0.26 -13.38 -8.85
C TRP A 47 0.98 -14.68 -8.50
N ASP A 48 0.26 -15.81 -8.53
CA ASP A 48 0.70 -17.11 -7.99
C ASP A 48 2.08 -17.53 -8.54
N GLY A 49 3.11 -17.39 -7.71
CA GLY A 49 4.51 -17.73 -8.04
C GLY A 49 5.21 -16.79 -9.03
N LYS A 50 4.61 -15.64 -9.37
CA LYS A 50 5.12 -14.72 -10.42
C LYS A 50 5.36 -13.29 -9.93
N TYR A 51 4.72 -12.88 -8.83
CA TYR A 51 4.80 -11.50 -8.34
C TYR A 51 6.24 -11.06 -8.00
N GLU A 52 7.13 -11.98 -7.61
CA GLU A 52 8.55 -11.71 -7.29
C GLU A 52 9.38 -11.32 -8.53
N GLU A 53 8.95 -11.70 -9.73
CA GLU A 53 9.59 -11.31 -11.00
C GLU A 53 9.19 -9.88 -11.41
N VAL A 54 8.02 -9.44 -10.96
CA VAL A 54 7.42 -8.16 -11.33
C VAL A 54 7.71 -7.08 -10.29
N ILE A 55 7.66 -7.41 -9.00
CA ILE A 55 7.90 -6.47 -7.91
C ILE A 55 9.36 -6.53 -7.48
N GLY A 56 10.00 -5.37 -7.49
CA GLY A 56 11.41 -5.25 -7.11
C GLY A 56 11.78 -3.87 -6.59
N THR A 57 13.08 -3.61 -6.53
CA THR A 57 13.63 -2.38 -5.93
C THR A 57 13.34 -1.10 -6.73
N SER A 58 12.87 -1.21 -7.96
CA SER A 58 12.42 -0.11 -8.82
C SER A 58 10.90 0.11 -8.75
N THR A 59 10.15 -0.81 -8.15
CA THR A 59 8.70 -0.69 -8.02
C THR A 59 8.30 0.48 -7.12
N ARG A 60 7.32 1.25 -7.60
CA ARG A 60 6.73 2.41 -6.94
C ARG A 60 5.21 2.28 -6.84
N SER A 61 4.59 1.61 -7.80
CA SER A 61 3.15 1.42 -7.81
C SER A 61 2.82 -0.06 -7.92
N ILE A 62 1.87 -0.54 -7.10
CA ILE A 62 1.26 -1.85 -7.24
C ILE A 62 -0.22 -1.62 -7.58
N ILE A 63 -0.65 -2.16 -8.71
CA ILE A 63 -1.94 -1.89 -9.32
C ILE A 63 -2.64 -3.21 -9.65
N PHE A 64 -3.85 -3.38 -9.12
CA PHE A 64 -4.67 -4.57 -9.32
C PHE A 64 -5.82 -4.29 -10.27
N GLY A 65 -6.02 -5.20 -11.22
CA GLY A 65 -6.98 -5.11 -12.30
C GLY A 65 -8.32 -5.79 -12.02
N SER A 66 -9.13 -5.92 -13.08
CA SER A 66 -10.57 -6.23 -13.02
C SER A 66 -10.90 -7.70 -12.69
N GLU A 67 -9.93 -8.60 -12.69
CA GLU A 67 -10.13 -10.00 -12.28
C GLU A 67 -9.42 -10.34 -10.96
N PHE A 68 -8.84 -9.34 -10.30
CA PHE A 68 -8.02 -9.57 -9.13
C PHE A 68 -8.87 -9.69 -7.87
N VAL A 69 -8.73 -10.80 -7.14
CA VAL A 69 -9.32 -10.97 -5.81
C VAL A 69 -8.25 -10.67 -4.77
N LEU A 70 -8.25 -9.45 -4.22
CA LEU A 70 -7.29 -9.02 -3.23
C LEU A 70 -7.63 -9.58 -1.84
N THR A 71 -6.65 -10.20 -1.20
CA THR A 71 -6.77 -10.85 0.10
C THR A 71 -5.53 -10.57 0.96
N ASP A 72 -5.60 -10.89 2.25
CA ASP A 72 -4.49 -10.75 3.19
C ASP A 72 -3.21 -11.49 2.74
N ASN A 73 -3.34 -12.63 2.06
CA ASN A 73 -2.18 -13.39 1.56
C ASN A 73 -1.37 -12.57 0.57
N HIS A 74 -2.02 -11.85 -0.34
CA HIS A 74 -1.34 -10.98 -1.28
C HIS A 74 -0.60 -9.84 -0.57
N ILE A 75 -1.15 -9.32 0.53
CA ILE A 75 -0.42 -8.35 1.36
C ILE A 75 0.79 -9.03 2.01
N ASN A 76 0.61 -10.20 2.61
CA ASN A 76 1.71 -10.97 3.23
C ASN A 76 2.85 -11.23 2.25
N ASP A 77 2.54 -11.61 1.03
CA ASP A 77 3.48 -11.83 -0.07
C ASP A 77 4.29 -10.56 -0.37
N ILE A 78 3.63 -9.41 -0.51
CA ILE A 78 4.32 -8.11 -0.71
C ILE A 78 5.26 -7.80 0.45
N LEU A 79 4.81 -8.04 1.68
CA LEU A 79 5.61 -7.78 2.88
C LEU A 79 6.82 -8.73 2.96
N ALA A 80 6.68 -9.97 2.49
CA ALA A 80 7.75 -10.96 2.45
C ALA A 80 8.91 -10.57 1.50
N LEU A 81 8.65 -9.72 0.51
CA LEU A 81 9.71 -9.12 -0.35
C LEU A 81 10.66 -8.21 0.45
N GLY A 82 10.25 -7.77 1.63
CA GLY A 82 11.09 -7.09 2.61
C GLY A 82 11.09 -5.56 2.51
N ASN A 83 11.60 -4.94 3.58
CA ASN A 83 11.60 -3.49 3.78
C ASN A 83 12.24 -2.67 2.65
N PRO A 84 13.34 -3.08 1.98
CA PRO A 84 13.92 -2.29 0.90
C PRO A 84 12.98 -2.05 -0.28
N ILE A 85 12.05 -2.99 -0.53
CA ILE A 85 11.03 -2.90 -1.57
C ILE A 85 9.81 -2.14 -1.02
N CYS A 86 9.28 -2.56 0.14
CA CYS A 86 8.10 -1.95 0.75
C CYS A 86 8.27 -0.44 1.00
N ALA A 87 9.43 -0.01 1.48
CA ALA A 87 9.73 1.39 1.71
C ALA A 87 9.77 2.23 0.42
N LYS A 88 9.86 1.62 -0.77
CA LYS A 88 9.84 2.33 -2.04
C LYS A 88 8.44 2.40 -2.66
N ILE A 89 7.47 1.65 -2.14
CA ILE A 89 6.10 1.70 -2.63
C ILE A 89 5.48 3.06 -2.27
N VAL A 90 4.93 3.71 -3.30
CA VAL A 90 4.33 5.04 -3.27
C VAL A 90 2.84 4.96 -3.57
N GLN A 91 2.40 3.99 -4.40
CA GLN A 91 1.01 3.81 -4.76
C GLN A 91 0.58 2.35 -4.58
N PHE A 92 -0.57 2.16 -3.95
CA PHE A 92 -1.22 0.86 -3.81
C PHE A 92 -2.67 1.00 -4.26
N ILE A 93 -3.02 0.40 -5.39
CA ILE A 93 -4.25 0.71 -6.12
C ILE A 93 -5.00 -0.57 -6.45
N PHE A 94 -6.12 -0.77 -5.79
CA PHE A 94 -7.14 -1.75 -6.13
C PHE A 94 -8.40 -1.02 -6.59
N GLN A 95 -8.79 -1.21 -7.86
CA GLN A 95 -9.94 -0.54 -8.45
C GLN A 95 -11.07 -1.52 -8.77
N TYR A 96 -12.27 -1.17 -8.33
CA TYR A 96 -13.50 -1.87 -8.67
C TYR A 96 -14.19 -1.14 -9.82
N GLN A 97 -14.02 -1.66 -11.04
CA GLN A 97 -14.55 -1.06 -12.28
C GLN A 97 -15.40 -2.02 -13.12
N ASP A 98 -15.19 -3.32 -12.99
CA ASP A 98 -15.95 -4.31 -13.76
C ASP A 98 -17.15 -4.84 -12.95
N VAL A 99 -18.33 -4.79 -13.57
CA VAL A 99 -19.59 -5.37 -13.06
C VAL A 99 -20.25 -6.27 -14.10
N SER A 100 -19.51 -6.68 -15.13
CA SER A 100 -19.97 -7.68 -16.08
C SER A 100 -20.31 -9.00 -15.38
N TYR A 101 -21.02 -9.88 -16.06
CA TYR A 101 -21.33 -11.22 -15.55
C TYR A 101 -20.08 -12.05 -15.22
N THR A 102 -18.93 -11.66 -15.74
CA THR A 102 -17.62 -12.29 -15.52
C THR A 102 -16.74 -11.50 -14.55
N ALA A 103 -17.26 -10.46 -13.89
CA ALA A 103 -16.50 -9.67 -12.95
C ALA A 103 -16.19 -10.48 -11.68
N HIS A 104 -14.89 -10.64 -11.39
CA HIS A 104 -14.40 -11.37 -10.22
C HIS A 104 -13.55 -10.49 -9.30
N ASN A 105 -13.36 -9.20 -9.59
CA ASN A 105 -12.57 -8.32 -8.74
C ASN A 105 -13.27 -8.04 -7.40
N SER A 106 -12.61 -8.40 -6.31
CA SER A 106 -13.11 -8.15 -4.96
C SER A 106 -11.95 -7.93 -3.99
N ALA A 107 -12.16 -7.06 -3.01
CA ALA A 107 -11.29 -6.91 -1.84
C ALA A 107 -12.08 -7.15 -0.54
N MET A 108 -13.20 -7.87 -0.61
CA MET A 108 -14.11 -8.08 0.53
C MET A 108 -13.46 -8.86 1.69
N SER A 109 -12.52 -9.76 1.38
CA SER A 109 -11.86 -10.59 2.40
C SER A 109 -10.72 -9.86 3.12
N LEU A 110 -10.24 -8.73 2.58
CA LEU A 110 -9.13 -7.96 3.12
C LEU A 110 -9.46 -7.43 4.52
N THR A 111 -8.59 -7.70 5.49
CA THR A 111 -8.81 -7.35 6.90
C THR A 111 -8.13 -6.06 7.32
N ASN A 112 -8.59 -5.50 8.45
CA ASN A 112 -7.88 -4.42 9.15
C ASN A 112 -6.42 -4.78 9.46
N GLU A 113 -6.16 -6.01 9.92
CA GLU A 113 -4.81 -6.43 10.29
C GLU A 113 -3.84 -6.38 9.10
N ALA A 114 -4.26 -6.91 7.94
CA ALA A 114 -3.45 -6.84 6.74
C ALA A 114 -3.21 -5.39 6.30
N VAL A 115 -4.24 -4.55 6.35
CA VAL A 115 -4.15 -3.12 6.00
C VAL A 115 -3.20 -2.37 6.94
N VAL A 116 -3.27 -2.61 8.25
CA VAL A 116 -2.37 -1.99 9.24
C VAL A 116 -0.91 -2.40 8.97
N ARG A 117 -0.65 -3.69 8.74
CA ARG A 117 0.70 -4.18 8.41
C ARG A 117 1.23 -3.59 7.10
N LEU A 118 0.36 -3.41 6.10
CA LEU A 118 0.70 -2.71 4.86
C LEU A 118 1.14 -1.26 5.13
N GLY A 119 0.37 -0.51 5.92
CA GLY A 119 0.68 0.87 6.30
C GLY A 119 2.01 0.99 7.06
N GLN A 120 2.26 0.10 8.02
CA GLN A 120 3.51 0.06 8.79
C GLN A 120 4.73 -0.25 7.93
N SER A 121 4.59 -1.14 6.95
CA SER A 121 5.71 -1.59 6.10
C SER A 121 5.98 -0.65 4.93
N CYS A 122 4.99 0.15 4.50
CA CYS A 122 5.08 1.05 3.36
C CYS A 122 4.94 2.55 3.77
N PRO A 123 5.87 3.11 4.57
CA PRO A 123 5.73 4.46 5.14
C PRO A 123 5.78 5.59 4.11
N ASN A 124 6.18 5.29 2.86
CA ASN A 124 6.29 6.26 1.78
C ASN A 124 5.07 6.32 0.84
N LEU A 125 3.99 5.61 1.19
CA LEU A 125 2.73 5.68 0.46
C LEU A 125 2.25 7.14 0.35
N LYS A 126 1.91 7.53 -0.87
CA LYS A 126 1.28 8.81 -1.22
C LYS A 126 -0.16 8.64 -1.65
N LYS A 127 -0.49 7.50 -2.26
CA LYS A 127 -1.82 7.19 -2.76
C LYS A 127 -2.19 5.76 -2.42
N VAL A 128 -3.32 5.60 -1.75
CA VAL A 128 -3.95 4.30 -1.52
C VAL A 128 -5.35 4.34 -2.10
N GLN A 129 -5.71 3.34 -2.90
CA GLN A 129 -7.08 3.09 -3.32
C GLN A 129 -7.44 1.65 -3.00
N LEU A 130 -8.38 1.46 -2.08
CA LEU A 130 -8.97 0.18 -1.73
C LEU A 130 -10.47 0.29 -1.95
N GLN A 131 -10.91 -0.14 -3.12
CA GLN A 131 -12.32 -0.21 -3.48
C GLN A 131 -12.87 -1.61 -3.19
N ALA A 132 -14.19 -1.71 -3.02
CA ALA A 132 -14.86 -2.99 -2.75
C ALA A 132 -14.35 -3.71 -1.49
N THR A 133 -13.99 -2.96 -0.44
CA THR A 133 -13.63 -3.52 0.88
C THR A 133 -14.84 -3.54 1.81
N SER A 134 -15.11 -4.69 2.43
CA SER A 134 -16.26 -4.88 3.32
C SER A 134 -15.87 -5.36 4.72
N ARG A 135 -14.58 -5.28 5.09
CA ARG A 135 -14.09 -5.67 6.43
C ARG A 135 -13.05 -4.68 6.98
N VAL A 136 -12.72 -3.66 6.19
CA VAL A 136 -11.81 -2.60 6.57
C VAL A 136 -12.62 -1.45 7.19
N THR A 137 -12.33 -1.14 8.44
CA THR A 137 -13.05 -0.18 9.29
C THR A 137 -12.14 1.01 9.68
N ASP A 138 -12.53 1.80 10.67
CA ASP A 138 -11.71 2.86 11.25
C ASP A 138 -10.30 2.36 11.62
N VAL A 139 -10.16 1.14 12.12
CA VAL A 139 -8.86 0.53 12.48
C VAL A 139 -7.94 0.42 11.26
N GLY A 140 -8.45 -0.07 10.13
CA GLY A 140 -7.66 -0.17 8.90
C GLY A 140 -7.33 1.21 8.33
N LEU A 141 -8.28 2.16 8.39
CA LEU A 141 -8.02 3.54 7.97
C LEU A 141 -6.91 4.18 8.82
N LEU A 142 -6.95 4.01 10.14
CA LEU A 142 -5.92 4.48 11.08
C LEU A 142 -4.55 3.88 10.77
N GLY A 143 -4.50 2.60 10.39
CA GLY A 143 -3.27 1.94 9.94
C GLY A 143 -2.52 2.72 8.86
N PHE A 144 -3.23 3.40 7.95
CA PHE A 144 -2.61 4.29 6.97
C PHE A 144 -2.33 5.70 7.52
N LEU A 145 -3.27 6.29 8.25
CA LEU A 145 -3.16 7.66 8.74
C LEU A 145 -1.99 7.84 9.73
N GLU A 146 -1.73 6.84 10.57
CA GLU A 146 -0.67 6.87 11.57
C GLU A 146 0.72 6.61 10.95
N ASN A 147 0.80 5.68 10.00
CA ASN A 147 2.08 5.12 9.56
C ASN A 147 2.61 5.70 8.25
N CYS A 148 1.77 6.42 7.47
CA CYS A 148 2.14 6.89 6.14
C CYS A 148 2.08 8.43 6.04
N PRO A 149 3.02 9.19 6.64
CA PRO A 149 2.97 10.66 6.73
C PRO A 149 3.03 11.39 5.38
N LYS A 150 3.37 10.67 4.30
CA LYS A 150 3.43 11.21 2.92
C LYS A 150 2.12 11.07 2.14
N LEU A 151 1.07 10.49 2.73
CA LEU A 151 -0.22 10.33 2.09
C LEU A 151 -0.80 11.68 1.63
N VAL A 152 -1.28 11.69 0.40
CA VAL A 152 -1.97 12.80 -0.25
C VAL A 152 -3.41 12.40 -0.58
N SER A 153 -3.63 11.12 -0.90
CA SER A 153 -4.94 10.59 -1.28
C SER A 153 -5.16 9.21 -0.67
N VAL A 154 -6.29 9.02 -0.03
CA VAL A 154 -6.77 7.70 0.44
C VAL A 154 -8.19 7.51 -0.08
N GLU A 155 -8.45 6.36 -0.69
CA GLU A 155 -9.80 5.89 -1.00
C GLU A 155 -10.06 4.56 -0.29
N LEU A 156 -11.12 4.51 0.51
CA LEU A 156 -11.61 3.31 1.16
C LEU A 156 -13.13 3.24 0.98
N THR A 157 -13.60 2.36 0.09
CA THR A 157 -15.02 2.30 -0.28
C THR A 157 -15.54 0.87 -0.31
N GLY A 158 -16.81 0.70 0.06
CA GLY A 158 -17.51 -0.58 0.03
C GLY A 158 -17.87 -1.07 -1.38
N THR A 159 -18.55 -2.20 -1.43
CA THR A 159 -19.06 -2.82 -2.66
C THR A 159 -20.45 -2.26 -3.01
N VAL A 160 -20.86 -2.42 -4.27
CA VAL A 160 -22.20 -2.01 -4.73
C VAL A 160 -23.29 -2.65 -3.87
N GLY A 161 -24.29 -1.86 -3.48
CA GLY A 161 -25.46 -2.34 -2.76
C GLY A 161 -25.20 -2.85 -1.33
N SER A 162 -23.96 -2.77 -0.84
CA SER A 162 -23.67 -3.06 0.56
C SER A 162 -24.03 -1.85 1.42
N THR A 163 -24.78 -2.06 2.50
CA THR A 163 -24.98 -1.08 3.58
C THR A 163 -23.72 -0.95 4.44
N TRP A 164 -22.53 -1.06 3.85
CA TRP A 164 -21.27 -1.11 4.59
C TRP A 164 -21.05 0.19 5.36
N THR A 165 -21.35 0.15 6.65
CA THR A 165 -21.14 1.24 7.63
C THR A 165 -19.86 1.00 8.43
N GLY A 166 -18.83 0.43 7.79
CA GLY A 166 -17.58 0.06 8.47
C GLY A 166 -16.82 1.24 9.08
N LEU A 167 -17.21 2.48 8.79
CA LEU A 167 -16.62 3.69 9.34
C LEU A 167 -17.61 4.33 10.33
N SER A 168 -17.28 4.32 11.61
CA SER A 168 -18.03 5.00 12.66
C SER A 168 -17.74 6.50 12.70
N GLY A 169 -16.56 6.90 12.22
CA GLY A 169 -16.03 8.27 12.33
C GLY A 169 -14.90 8.40 13.34
N GLU A 170 -14.63 7.36 14.14
CA GLU A 170 -13.56 7.32 15.14
C GLU A 170 -12.18 7.64 14.53
N ALA A 171 -11.85 7.06 13.37
CA ALA A 171 -10.60 7.37 12.69
C ALA A 171 -10.49 8.85 12.28
N LEU A 172 -11.62 9.50 11.98
CA LEU A 172 -11.66 10.90 11.61
C LEU A 172 -11.49 11.80 12.83
N ASP A 173 -12.06 11.43 13.97
CA ASP A 173 -11.86 12.14 15.23
C ASP A 173 -10.42 12.00 15.73
N GLN A 174 -9.84 10.80 15.68
CA GLN A 174 -8.42 10.57 15.97
C GLN A 174 -7.51 11.41 15.04
N LEU A 175 -7.82 11.49 13.75
CA LEU A 175 -7.07 12.35 12.82
C LEU A 175 -7.15 13.85 13.15
N ARG A 176 -8.20 14.29 13.85
CA ARG A 176 -8.33 15.68 14.34
C ARG A 176 -7.49 15.90 15.60
N GLU A 177 -7.47 14.91 16.49
CA GLU A 177 -6.67 14.92 17.72
C GLU A 177 -5.16 14.87 17.43
N HIS A 178 -4.78 14.28 16.29
CA HIS A 178 -3.40 14.14 15.82
C HIS A 178 -3.14 14.92 14.51
N PRO A 179 -3.00 16.26 14.56
CA PRO A 179 -2.77 17.09 13.37
C PRO A 179 -1.45 16.77 12.63
N GLU A 180 -0.47 16.18 13.33
CA GLU A 180 0.81 15.71 12.79
C GLU A 180 0.67 14.50 11.87
N TRP A 181 -0.43 13.74 11.97
CA TRP A 181 -0.70 12.61 11.08
C TRP A 181 -1.11 13.09 9.70
N VAL A 182 -0.49 12.49 8.66
CA VAL A 182 -0.72 12.79 7.23
C VAL A 182 -0.92 14.29 6.93
N PRO A 183 0.06 15.15 7.23
CA PRO A 183 -0.09 16.61 7.15
C PRO A 183 -0.32 17.11 5.72
N LYS A 184 -0.07 16.26 4.72
CA LYS A 184 -0.23 16.55 3.28
C LYS A 184 -1.50 15.92 2.67
N LEU A 185 -2.37 15.32 3.49
CA LEU A 185 -3.60 14.71 3.00
C LEU A 185 -4.52 15.76 2.38
N LYS A 186 -4.86 15.56 1.10
CA LYS A 186 -5.73 16.45 0.33
C LYS A 186 -7.08 15.81 0.01
N ASN A 187 -7.07 14.51 -0.27
CA ASN A 187 -8.26 13.78 -0.72
C ASN A 187 -8.48 12.56 0.18
N LEU A 188 -9.63 12.51 0.83
CA LEU A 188 -10.10 11.34 1.54
C LEU A 188 -11.44 10.91 0.92
N ILE A 189 -11.46 9.75 0.28
CA ILE A 189 -12.64 9.23 -0.42
C ILE A 189 -13.15 8.03 0.38
N LEU A 190 -14.36 8.13 0.91
CA LEU A 190 -14.95 7.14 1.81
C LEU A 190 -16.26 6.62 1.22
N GLY A 191 -16.65 5.40 1.59
CA GLY A 191 -17.97 4.86 1.25
C GLY A 191 -19.10 5.76 1.76
N GLU A 192 -20.23 5.79 1.06
CA GLU A 192 -21.38 6.57 1.50
C GLU A 192 -21.84 6.14 2.89
N ASN A 193 -22.08 7.14 3.75
CA ASN A 193 -22.46 6.92 5.14
C ASN A 193 -23.32 8.07 5.67
N ASP A 194 -24.12 8.69 4.79
CA ASP A 194 -24.89 9.90 5.07
C ASP A 194 -25.93 9.72 6.18
N ARG A 195 -26.35 8.47 6.42
CA ARG A 195 -27.30 8.10 7.50
C ARG A 195 -26.63 7.99 8.87
N ASN A 196 -25.31 7.91 8.93
CA ASN A 196 -24.56 7.81 10.19
C ASN A 196 -24.21 9.20 10.72
N THR A 197 -25.04 9.69 11.64
CA THR A 197 -24.88 11.03 12.24
C THR A 197 -23.51 11.23 12.93
N PRO A 198 -23.01 10.30 13.76
CA PRO A 198 -21.66 10.39 14.32
C PRO A 198 -20.57 10.56 13.25
N PHE A 199 -20.57 9.70 12.23
CA PHE A 199 -19.61 9.77 11.13
C PHE A 199 -19.67 11.13 10.41
N MET A 200 -20.88 11.59 10.07
CA MET A 200 -21.05 12.86 9.36
C MET A 200 -20.59 14.05 10.20
N LYS A 201 -20.77 14.01 11.52
CA LYS A 201 -20.28 15.04 12.44
C LYS A 201 -18.75 15.04 12.50
N ALA A 202 -18.12 13.88 12.67
CA ALA A 202 -16.66 13.73 12.69
C ALA A 202 -16.03 14.22 11.38
N MET A 203 -16.55 13.76 10.24
CA MET A 203 -16.11 14.16 8.90
C MET A 203 -16.21 15.67 8.65
N ARG A 204 -17.35 16.28 8.98
CA ARG A 204 -17.53 17.74 8.82
C ARG A 204 -16.61 18.53 9.74
N SER A 205 -16.35 18.04 10.94
CA SER A 205 -15.44 18.70 11.88
C SER A 205 -13.99 18.60 11.38
N LEU A 206 -13.57 17.43 10.90
CA LEU A 206 -12.26 17.22 10.31
C LEU A 206 -11.99 18.16 9.12
N THR A 207 -12.96 18.31 8.22
CA THR A 207 -12.80 19.23 7.07
C THR A 207 -12.84 20.71 7.43
N LYS A 208 -13.34 21.08 8.63
CA LYS A 208 -13.20 22.45 9.17
C LYS A 208 -11.80 22.67 9.72
N ASP A 209 -11.27 21.70 10.44
CA ASP A 209 -9.96 21.78 11.08
C ASP A 209 -8.83 21.73 10.03
N ARG A 210 -9.00 20.93 8.96
CA ARG A 210 -8.06 20.80 7.84
C ARG A 210 -8.61 21.47 6.58
N LEU A 211 -8.39 22.79 6.44
CA LEU A 211 -8.94 23.60 5.32
C LEU A 211 -8.52 23.15 3.91
N GLY A 212 -7.36 22.48 3.80
CA GLY A 212 -6.85 21.91 2.56
C GLY A 212 -7.39 20.51 2.22
N LEU A 213 -8.08 19.87 3.15
CA LEU A 213 -8.63 18.53 3.00
C LEU A 213 -10.03 18.59 2.38
N THR A 214 -10.24 17.70 1.42
CA THR A 214 -11.54 17.41 0.84
C THR A 214 -11.92 15.97 1.19
N VAL A 215 -13.11 15.78 1.75
CA VAL A 215 -13.68 14.43 1.96
C VAL A 215 -14.77 14.20 0.93
N THR A 216 -14.68 13.12 0.16
CA THR A 216 -15.72 12.75 -0.81
C THR A 216 -16.37 11.45 -0.39
N LEU A 217 -17.68 11.48 -0.19
CA LEU A 217 -18.47 10.28 0.01
C LEU A 217 -18.87 9.74 -1.35
N LEU A 218 -18.58 8.47 -1.59
CA LEU A 218 -18.75 7.81 -2.88
C LEU A 218 -19.62 6.57 -2.73
N GLU A 219 -20.73 6.58 -3.45
CA GLU A 219 -21.62 5.44 -3.64
C GLU A 219 -21.44 4.89 -5.05
N ARG A 220 -21.52 3.56 -5.19
CA ARG A 220 -21.55 2.87 -6.48
C ARG A 220 -22.86 2.13 -6.64
N SER A 221 -23.52 2.32 -7.78
CA SER A 221 -24.72 1.58 -8.17
C SER A 221 -24.46 0.85 -9.49
N GLN A 222 -25.14 -0.27 -9.69
CA GLN A 222 -25.19 -0.98 -10.96
C GLN A 222 -26.40 -0.49 -11.74
N VAL A 223 -26.16 -0.02 -12.96
CA VAL A 223 -27.20 0.44 -13.87
C VAL A 223 -27.11 -0.36 -15.15
N LYS A 224 -28.25 -0.83 -15.65
CA LYS A 224 -28.30 -1.52 -16.93
C LYS A 224 -28.44 -0.49 -18.05
N LYS A 225 -27.46 -0.45 -18.95
CA LYS A 225 -27.47 0.43 -20.14
C LYS A 225 -27.27 -0.44 -21.38
N TRP A 226 -28.20 -0.33 -22.32
CA TRP A 226 -28.12 -1.00 -23.64
C TRP A 226 -27.88 -2.52 -23.62
N GLY A 227 -28.27 -3.22 -22.54
CA GLY A 227 -28.10 -4.67 -22.40
C GLY A 227 -26.99 -5.09 -21.46
N ASP A 228 -26.03 -4.20 -21.19
CA ASP A 228 -24.87 -4.43 -20.32
C ASP A 228 -25.03 -3.73 -18.96
N TRP A 229 -24.32 -4.24 -17.97
CA TRP A 229 -24.23 -3.62 -16.64
C TRP A 229 -23.05 -2.64 -16.60
N GLU A 230 -23.33 -1.42 -16.16
CA GLU A 230 -22.33 -0.40 -15.91
C GLU A 230 -22.34 0.05 -14.45
N LEU A 231 -21.19 0.50 -13.97
CA LEU A 231 -21.07 1.19 -12.68
C LEU A 231 -21.36 2.68 -12.85
N GLU A 232 -22.36 3.16 -12.12
CA GLU A 232 -22.56 4.57 -11.90
C GLU A 232 -21.99 4.97 -10.52
N LYS A 233 -21.39 6.16 -10.46
CA LYS A 233 -20.80 6.70 -9.23
C LYS A 233 -21.57 7.94 -8.82
N MET A 234 -22.09 7.94 -7.62
CA MET A 234 -22.64 9.11 -6.99
C MET A 234 -21.67 9.64 -5.94
N THR A 235 -21.25 10.90 -6.09
CA THR A 235 -20.33 11.54 -5.16
C THR A 235 -20.93 12.77 -4.51
N LYS A 236 -20.60 12.94 -3.22
CA LYS A 236 -20.89 14.11 -2.40
C LYS A 236 -19.60 14.59 -1.77
N THR A 237 -19.15 15.78 -2.15
CA THR A 237 -17.85 16.31 -1.73
C THR A 237 -18.02 17.35 -0.63
N TYR A 238 -17.26 17.21 0.44
CA TYR A 238 -17.28 18.07 1.61
C TYR A 238 -15.93 18.75 1.81
N LYS A 239 -15.99 20.05 2.10
CA LYS A 239 -14.83 20.88 2.39
C LYS A 239 -15.24 22.00 3.34
N LYS A 240 -14.38 22.34 4.31
CA LYS A 240 -14.69 23.37 5.34
C LYS A 240 -16.04 23.09 6.06
N GLY A 241 -16.36 21.81 6.28
CA GLY A 241 -17.60 21.36 6.92
C GLY A 241 -18.89 21.46 6.10
N ARG A 242 -18.81 21.88 4.83
CA ARG A 242 -19.97 22.09 3.95
C ARG A 242 -19.93 21.17 2.74
N LEU A 243 -21.11 20.72 2.30
CA LEU A 243 -21.27 20.07 1.00
C LEU A 243 -20.93 21.10 -0.08
N GLN A 244 -20.14 20.70 -1.06
CA GLN A 244 -19.77 21.53 -2.20
C GLN A 244 -20.80 21.32 -3.31
N ALA A 245 -21.23 22.41 -3.95
CA ALA A 245 -22.06 22.33 -5.15
C ALA A 245 -21.26 21.65 -6.28
N ARG A 246 -21.95 20.87 -7.11
CA ARG A 246 -21.38 20.28 -8.32
C ARG A 246 -21.18 21.35 -9.39
#